data_AF-A0AAE7J3J0-F1
#
_entry.id   AF-A0AAE7J3J0-F1
#
_cell.length_a   1.000
_cell.length_b   1.000
_cell.length_c   1.000
_cell.angle_alpha   90.00
_cell.angle_beta   90.00
_cell.angle_gamma   90.00
#
_symmetry.space_group_name_H-M   'P 1'
#
loop_
_entity.id
_entity.type
_entity.pdbx_description
1 polymer ?
#
loop_
_entity_poly.entity_id
_entity_poly.type
_entity_poly.pdbx_seq_one_letter_code
_entity_poly.pdbx_strand_id
1 'polypeptide(L)'
;MSATDWSQDEIVIARHAFERGNQKSIEVLIITLQQQVNTLSSAESIWEFHDFLSTERFDHEGRSEFDEAKILFVLADMVKRNLISTEDLQGLSDKKISKIKAMSMF
;
A
#
# COMPACT_ATOMS: atom_id res chain seq x y z
N MET A 1 26.45 -6.62 -7.77
CA MET A 1 25.29 -6.12 -8.53
C MET A 1 24.46 -5.31 -7.55
N SER A 2 24.74 -4.01 -7.48
CA SER A 2 24.26 -3.10 -6.44
C SER A 2 23.26 -2.12 -7.03
N ALA A 3 22.21 -1.81 -6.26
CA ALA A 3 21.12 -0.89 -6.55
C ALA A 3 20.24 -1.30 -7.75
N THR A 4 18.93 -1.34 -7.53
CA THR A 4 17.93 -1.47 -8.59
C THR A 4 18.15 -0.37 -9.63
N ASP A 5 18.44 -0.73 -10.88
CA ASP A 5 18.54 0.20 -12.02
C ASP A 5 17.19 0.88 -12.27
N TRP A 6 16.91 1.93 -11.51
CA TRP A 6 15.76 2.81 -11.70
C TRP A 6 16.18 3.98 -12.57
N SER A 7 15.47 4.22 -13.67
CA SER A 7 15.59 5.50 -14.37
C SER A 7 14.86 6.60 -13.59
N GLN A 8 15.21 7.86 -13.85
CA GLN A 8 14.51 8.99 -13.24
C GLN A 8 13.01 8.96 -13.54
N ASP A 9 12.62 8.61 -14.77
CA ASP A 9 11.22 8.49 -15.17
C ASP A 9 10.51 7.36 -14.42
N GLU A 10 11.16 6.21 -14.24
CA GLU A 10 10.61 5.10 -13.49
C GLU A 10 10.44 5.46 -12.00
N ILE A 11 11.36 6.23 -11.40
CA ILE A 11 11.22 6.72 -10.01
C ILE A 11 9.99 7.61 -9.87
N VAL A 12 9.77 8.52 -10.82
CA VAL A 12 8.60 9.41 -10.82
C VAL A 12 7.31 8.60 -10.88
N ILE A 13 7.24 7.60 -11.76
CA ILE A 13 6.06 6.71 -11.88
C ILE A 13 5.85 5.92 -10.58
N ALA A 14 6.90 5.31 -10.04
CA ALA A 14 6.81 4.53 -8.82
C ALA A 14 6.40 5.38 -7.61
N ARG A 15 6.90 6.62 -7.53
CA ARG A 15 6.53 7.58 -6.48
C ARG A 15 5.07 7.98 -6.60
N HIS A 16 4.60 8.30 -7.80
CA HIS A 16 3.20 8.63 -8.03
C HIS A 16 2.27 7.46 -7.66
N ALA A 17 2.61 6.23 -8.07
CA ALA A 17 1.85 5.04 -7.70
C ALA A 17 1.84 4.82 -6.17
N PHE A 18 2.99 4.98 -5.52
CA PHE A 18 3.12 4.88 -4.07
C PHE A 18 2.27 5.90 -3.31
N GLU A 19 2.34 7.18 -3.69
CA GLU A 19 1.57 8.26 -3.08
C GLU A 19 0.06 8.02 -3.25
N ARG A 20 -0.36 7.62 -4.46
CA ARG A 20 -1.76 7.25 -4.75
C ARG A 20 -2.22 6.06 -3.92
N GLY A 21 -1.38 5.03 -3.77
CA GLY A 21 -1.68 3.86 -2.96
C GLY A 21 -1.84 4.20 -1.47
N ASN A 22 -0.96 5.05 -0.94
CA ASN A 22 -1.07 5.55 0.44
C ASN A 22 -2.35 6.38 0.63
N GLN A 23 -2.67 7.29 -0.30
CA GLN A 23 -3.90 8.05 -0.24
C GLN A 23 -5.14 7.15 -0.23
N LYS A 24 -5.22 6.20 -1.17
CA LYS A 24 -6.34 5.26 -1.25
C LYS A 24 -6.43 4.37 0.00
N SER A 25 -5.31 4.04 0.63
CA SER A 25 -5.31 3.25 1.87
C SER A 25 -6.03 3.98 3.01
N ILE A 26 -5.85 5.29 3.12
CA ILE A 26 -6.55 6.13 4.09
C ILE A 26 -8.03 6.24 3.75
N GLU A 27 -8.38 6.39 2.47
CA GLU A 27 -9.79 6.43 2.03
C GLU A 27 -10.53 5.12 2.38
N VAL A 28 -9.91 3.97 2.12
CA VAL A 28 -10.45 2.64 2.48
C VAL A 28 -10.54 2.48 4.00
N LEU A 29 -9.53 2.92 4.74
CA LEU A 29 -9.54 2.86 6.20
C LEU A 29 -10.69 3.69 6.77
N ILE A 30 -10.90 4.92 6.30
CA ILE A 30 -12.01 5.77 6.75
C ILE A 30 -13.36 5.06 6.55
N ILE A 31 -13.61 4.49 5.37
CA ILE A 31 -14.85 3.76 5.06
C ILE A 31 -15.00 2.56 6.00
N THR A 32 -13.94 1.80 6.20
CA THR A 32 -13.93 0.62 7.08
C THR A 32 -14.24 0.99 8.53
N LEU A 33 -13.65 2.07 9.03
CA LEU A 33 -13.90 2.57 10.38
C LEU A 33 -15.35 3.02 10.54
N GLN A 34 -15.89 3.76 9.58
CA GLN A 34 -17.30 4.17 9.62
C GLN A 34 -18.25 2.96 9.69
N GLN A 35 -17.95 1.88 8.96
CA GLN A 35 -18.73 0.65 9.02
C GLN A 35 -18.61 -0.05 10.37
N GLN A 36 -17.39 -0.21 10.91
CA GLN A 36 -17.15 -0.87 12.19
C GLN A 36 -17.77 -0.10 13.36
N VAL A 37 -17.68 1.24 13.37
CA VAL A 37 -18.26 2.09 14.42
C VAL A 37 -19.77 1.85 14.55
N ASN A 38 -20.48 1.63 13.44
CA ASN A 38 -21.92 1.35 13.45
C ASN A 38 -22.27 -0.03 14.02
N THR A 39 -21.29 -0.92 14.21
CA THR A 39 -21.48 -2.27 14.78
C THR A 39 -21.11 -2.36 16.26
N LEU A 40 -20.58 -1.29 16.85
CA LEU A 40 -20.18 -1.27 18.26
C LEU A 40 -21.40 -1.41 19.17
N SER A 41 -21.36 -2.38 20.08
CA SER A 41 -22.48 -2.72 20.96
C SER A 41 -22.09 -3.05 22.40
N SER A 42 -20.79 -3.08 22.70
CA SER A 42 -20.26 -3.42 24.02
C SER A 42 -18.91 -2.77 24.28
N ALA A 43 -18.47 -2.77 25.54
CA ALA A 43 -17.11 -2.34 25.90
C ALA A 43 -16.04 -3.19 25.19
N GLU A 44 -16.27 -4.49 25.01
CA GLU A 44 -15.36 -5.38 24.29
C GLU A 44 -15.20 -4.96 22.82
N SER A 45 -16.31 -4.67 22.12
CA SER A 45 -16.25 -4.19 20.73
C SER A 45 -15.48 -2.87 20.57
N ILE A 46 -15.47 -2.02 21.61
CA ILE A 46 -14.69 -0.78 21.62
C ILE A 46 -13.19 -1.07 21.72
N TRP A 47 -12.78 -2.05 22.54
CA TRP A 47 -11.38 -2.42 22.68
C TRP A 47 -10.84 -3.14 21.45
N GLU A 48 -11.63 -4.03 20.84
CA GLU A 48 -11.29 -4.64 19.55
C GLU A 48 -11.10 -3.58 18.45
N PHE A 49 -11.97 -2.56 18.42
CA PHE A 49 -11.84 -1.44 17.49
C PHE A 49 -10.58 -0.60 17.74
N HIS A 50 -10.21 -0.36 19.00
CA HIS A 50 -8.96 0.31 19.36
C HIS A 50 -7.73 -0.48 18.91
N ASP A 51 -7.74 -1.80 19.12
CA ASP A 51 -6.62 -2.67 18.75
C ASP A 51 -6.47 -2.72 17.22
N PHE A 52 -7.59 -2.81 16.50
CA PHE A 52 -7.62 -2.68 15.04
C PHE A 52 -6.98 -1.35 14.57
N LEU A 53 -7.40 -0.21 15.13
CA LEU A 53 -6.82 1.10 14.81
C LEU A 53 -5.31 1.17 15.10
N SER A 54 -4.86 0.54 16.17
CA SER A 54 -3.45 0.48 16.54
C SER A 54 -2.63 -0.32 15.52
N THR A 55 -3.18 -1.45 15.03
CA THR A 55 -2.57 -2.24 13.95
C THR A 55 -2.50 -1.46 12.65
N GLU A 56 -3.61 -0.83 12.23
CA GLU A 56 -3.64 -0.04 10.98
C GLU A 56 -2.64 1.11 11.00
N ARG A 57 -2.48 1.77 12.15
CA ARG A 57 -1.48 2.82 12.32
C ARG A 57 -0.06 2.29 12.14
N PHE A 58 0.27 1.18 12.79
CA PHE A 58 1.59 0.56 12.67
C PHE A 58 1.91 0.18 11.22
N ASP A 59 0.95 -0.43 10.52
CA ASP A 59 1.05 -0.81 9.11
C ASP A 59 1.22 0.40 8.17
N HIS A 60 0.54 1.51 8.47
CA HIS A 60 0.64 2.75 7.70
C HIS A 60 1.99 3.44 7.93
N GLU A 61 2.43 3.59 9.18
CA GLU A 61 3.73 4.19 9.52
C GLU A 61 4.88 3.41 8.86
N GLY A 62 4.83 2.07 8.87
CA GLY A 62 5.82 1.21 8.24
C GLY A 62 5.92 1.32 6.70
N ARG A 63 4.92 1.91 6.03
CA ARG A 63 4.86 2.09 4.56
C ARG A 63 4.85 3.57 4.13
N SER A 64 5.05 4.50 5.07
CA SER A 64 4.90 5.93 4.81
C SER A 64 6.09 6.57 4.07
N GLU A 65 7.27 5.95 4.13
CA GLU A 65 8.48 6.48 3.49
C GLU A 65 8.77 5.78 2.16
N PHE A 66 9.06 6.57 1.13
CA PHE A 66 9.48 6.06 -0.16
C PHE A 66 10.95 5.63 -0.12
N ASP A 67 11.20 4.33 -0.22
CA ASP A 67 12.53 3.71 -0.25
C ASP A 67 12.72 2.94 -1.56
N GLU A 68 13.59 3.44 -2.44
CA GLU A 68 13.87 2.85 -3.76
C GLU A 68 14.36 1.40 -3.69
N ALA A 69 15.00 0.99 -2.60
CA ALA A 69 15.47 -0.37 -2.43
C ALA A 69 14.32 -1.35 -2.13
N LYS A 70 13.23 -0.85 -1.52
CA LYS A 70 12.06 -1.65 -1.11
C LYS A 70 10.84 -1.43 -1.99
N ILE A 71 10.83 -0.40 -2.82
CA ILE A 71 9.63 0.08 -3.54
C ILE A 71 8.97 -1.01 -4.39
N LEU A 72 9.73 -1.95 -4.98
CA LEU A 72 9.15 -3.07 -5.72
C LEU A 72 8.23 -3.95 -4.85
N PHE A 73 8.62 -4.21 -3.60
CA PHE A 73 7.83 -5.00 -2.66
C PHE A 73 6.62 -4.20 -2.18
N VAL A 74 6.81 -2.91 -1.90
CA VAL A 74 5.72 -2.02 -1.46
C VAL A 74 4.64 -1.89 -2.54
N LEU A 75 5.03 -1.67 -3.80
CA LEU A 75 4.07 -1.61 -4.92
C LEU A 75 3.34 -2.95 -5.12
N ALA A 76 4.01 -4.08 -4.91
CA ALA A 76 3.35 -5.39 -4.98
C ALA A 76 2.34 -5.61 -3.85
N ASP A 77 2.66 -5.22 -2.62
CA ASP A 77 1.71 -5.22 -1.51
C ASP A 77 0.50 -4.31 -1.79
N MET A 78 0.74 -3.12 -2.36
CA MET A 78 -0.33 -2.20 -2.76
C MET A 78 -1.23 -2.80 -3.86
N VAL A 79 -0.68 -3.49 -4.85
CA VAL A 79 -1.47 -4.21 -5.87
C VAL A 79 -2.28 -5.34 -5.22
N LYS A 80 -1.66 -6.14 -4.35
CA LYS A 80 -2.34 -7.24 -3.63
C LYS A 80 -3.53 -6.73 -2.81
N ARG A 81 -3.37 -5.58 -2.14
CA ARG A 81 -4.42 -4.92 -1.34
C ARG A 81 -5.41 -4.12 -2.20
N ASN A 82 -5.34 -4.19 -3.53
CA ASN A 82 -6.16 -3.39 -4.47
C ASN A 82 -6.07 -1.86 -4.24
N LEU A 83 -4.95 -1.39 -3.69
CA LEU A 83 -4.70 0.03 -3.46
C LEU A 83 -4.27 0.74 -4.74
N ILE A 84 -3.55 0.04 -5.61
CA ILE A 84 -3.20 0.49 -6.96
C ILE A 84 -3.46 -0.63 -7.95
N SER A 85 -3.48 -0.27 -9.22
CA SER A 85 -3.68 -1.14 -10.36
C SER A 85 -2.43 -1.22 -11.22
N THR A 86 -2.42 -2.11 -12.21
CA THR A 86 -1.29 -2.24 -13.13
C THR A 86 -1.13 -1.04 -14.05
N GLU A 87 -2.20 -0.30 -14.24
CA GLU A 87 -2.31 0.94 -15.00
C GLU A 87 -1.53 2.07 -14.32
N ASP A 88 -1.52 2.10 -12.99
CA ASP A 88 -0.75 3.06 -12.20
C ASP A 88 0.79 2.83 -12.32
N LEU A 89 1.19 1.70 -12.90
CA LEU A 89 2.60 1.29 -13.09
C LEU A 89 3.06 1.41 -14.54
N GLN A 90 2.24 1.98 -15.43
CA GLN A 90 2.60 2.17 -16.84
C GLN A 90 3.82 3.08 -16.97
N GLY A 91 4.79 2.64 -17.79
CA GLY A 91 6.08 3.32 -17.98
C GLY A 91 7.21 2.73 -17.14
N LEU A 92 6.91 1.82 -16.20
CA LEU A 92 7.93 0.92 -15.66
C LEU A 92 8.33 -0.12 -16.71
N SER A 93 9.58 -0.55 -16.68
CA SER A 93 10.04 -1.67 -17.51
C SER A 93 9.25 -2.96 -17.26
N ASP A 94 9.00 -3.75 -18.32
CA ASP A 94 8.23 -4.99 -18.26
C ASP A 94 8.75 -5.98 -17.21
N LYS A 95 10.07 -6.00 -17.00
CA LYS A 95 10.71 -6.81 -15.96
C LYS A 95 10.25 -6.43 -14.56
N LYS A 96 10.13 -5.12 -14.26
CA LYS A 96 9.67 -4.61 -12.97
C LYS A 96 8.18 -4.88 -12.78
N ILE A 97 7.36 -4.60 -13.80
CA ILE A 97 5.92 -4.88 -13.77
C ILE A 97 5.65 -6.38 -13.53
N SER A 98 6.35 -7.26 -14.25
CA SER A 98 6.22 -8.71 -14.08
C SER A 98 6.62 -9.17 -12.69
N LYS A 99 7.68 -8.59 -12.11
CA LYS A 99 8.11 -8.90 -10.74
C LYS A 99 7.07 -8.46 -9.72
N ILE A 100 6.51 -7.25 -9.86
CA ILE A 100 5.45 -6.73 -8.99
C ILE A 100 4.23 -7.68 -9.04
N LYS A 101 3.78 -8.04 -10.24
CA LYS A 101 2.65 -8.97 -10.44
C LYS A 101 2.89 -10.32 -9.79
N ALA A 102 4.08 -10.90 -9.95
CA ALA A 102 4.41 -12.17 -9.33
C ALA A 102 4.40 -12.08 -7.80
N MET A 103 4.96 -11.01 -7.23
CA MET A 103 5.00 -10.81 -5.78
C MET A 103 3.62 -10.53 -5.19
N SER A 104 2.70 -9.88 -5.93
CA SER A 104 1.35 -9.61 -5.44
C SER A 104 0.45 -10.85 -5.35
N MET A 105 0.87 -11.98 -5.94
CA MET A 105 0.11 -13.24 -5.90
C MET A 105 0.37 -14.07 -4.63
N PHE A 106 1.40 -13.74 -3.86
CA PHE A 106 1.77 -14.41 -2.61
C PHE A 106 1.39 -13.53 -1.41
#